data_AF-A0AAW8IC37-F1
#
_entry.id   AF-A0AAW8IC37-F1
#
_cell.length_a   1.000
_cell.length_b   1.000
_cell.length_c   1.000
_cell.angle_alpha   90.00
_cell.angle_beta   90.00
_cell.angle_gamma   90.00
#
_symmetry.space_group_name_H-M   'P 1'
#
loop_
_entity.id
_entity.type
_entity.pdbx_description
1 polymer ?
#
loop_
_entity_poly.entity_id
_entity_poly.type
_entity_poly.pdbx_seq_one_letter_code
_entity_poly.pdbx_strand_id
1 'polypeptide(L)'
;MQFKYKAYKNLLAELGRMDYVVELSEIAIKDFLKNLNNAESPEQFLEEKCKEHNIWVSLDSSNPSYNQSILGYISGVYHLFEAFLYEMKEEYKLLTDGESINFNTETTKLNQIINYFKSKGRFNNVDYIQFYLIDIFEYYHLLRIYFSHKKTVSINEIKNKWEKANVHSNEELYAKYRINNSPKELNEVDFEDYFLFTQICKELALRISSLCYPDPDKLAISLKRFKKYENESEIIKRLEIYLLNEYAFVKEDDYDKSFLKSIFTHI
;
A
#
# COMPACT_ATOMS: atom_id res chain seq x y z
N MET A 1 -9.30 10.70 14.48
CA MET A 1 -8.63 11.74 13.66
C MET A 1 -8.07 11.11 12.38
N GLN A 2 -8.31 11.72 11.21
CA GLN A 2 -7.75 11.24 9.95
C GLN A 2 -6.73 12.26 9.40
N PHE A 3 -5.44 11.93 9.41
CA PHE A 3 -4.36 12.70 8.79
C PHE A 3 -3.79 11.90 7.61
N LYS A 4 -3.61 12.54 6.45
CA LYS A 4 -3.11 11.89 5.23
C LYS A 4 -1.92 12.68 4.68
N TYR A 5 -0.75 12.07 4.68
CA TYR A 5 0.41 12.60 3.97
C TYR A 5 0.12 12.78 2.47
N LYS A 6 0.80 13.71 1.80
CA LYS A 6 0.76 13.80 0.34
C LYS A 6 1.28 12.51 -0.30
N ALA A 7 2.26 11.87 0.33
CA ALA A 7 2.75 10.54 -0.05
C ALA A 7 1.61 9.51 -0.19
N TYR A 8 0.59 9.55 0.69
CA TYR A 8 -0.57 8.65 0.59
C TYR A 8 -1.42 8.93 -0.65
N LYS A 9 -1.65 10.22 -0.96
CA LYS A 9 -2.38 10.61 -2.18
C LYS A 9 -1.63 10.16 -3.45
N ASN A 10 -0.30 10.30 -3.46
CA ASN A 10 0.54 9.81 -4.55
C ASN A 10 0.43 8.30 -4.71
N LEU A 11 0.52 7.54 -3.61
CA LEU A 11 0.35 6.09 -3.62
C LEU A 11 -1.00 5.69 -4.25
N LEU A 12 -2.10 6.31 -3.84
CA LEU A 12 -3.42 6.01 -4.40
C LEU A 12 -3.49 6.30 -5.90
N ALA A 13 -2.89 7.41 -6.36
CA ALA A 13 -2.87 7.77 -7.76
C ALA A 13 -2.07 6.76 -8.60
N GLU A 14 -0.87 6.37 -8.14
CA GLU A 14 -0.04 5.39 -8.85
C GLU A 14 -0.65 3.99 -8.82
N LEU A 15 -1.17 3.54 -7.67
CA LEU A 15 -1.90 2.27 -7.58
C LEU A 15 -3.12 2.28 -8.50
N GLY A 16 -3.88 3.37 -8.58
CA GLY A 16 -5.03 3.45 -9.49
C GLY A 16 -4.65 3.36 -10.97
N ARG A 17 -3.50 3.92 -11.38
CA ARG A 17 -2.97 3.75 -12.73
C ARG A 17 -2.52 2.32 -13.00
N MET A 18 -1.88 1.69 -12.01
CA MET A 18 -1.46 0.30 -12.09
C MET A 18 -2.67 -0.64 -12.18
N ASP A 19 -3.65 -0.47 -11.28
CA ASP A 19 -4.91 -1.22 -11.23
C ASP A 19 -5.60 -1.20 -12.60
N TYR A 20 -5.72 -0.01 -13.23
CA TYR A 20 -6.30 0.12 -14.56
C TYR A 20 -5.62 -0.76 -15.61
N VAL A 21 -4.28 -0.77 -15.65
CA VAL A 21 -3.52 -1.56 -16.63
C VAL A 21 -3.64 -3.05 -16.32
N VAL A 22 -3.54 -3.44 -15.05
CA VAL A 22 -3.57 -4.84 -14.63
C VAL A 22 -4.95 -5.44 -14.84
N GLU A 23 -6.02 -4.73 -14.50
CA GLU A 23 -7.41 -5.15 -14.71
C GLU A 23 -7.74 -5.32 -16.19
N LEU A 24 -7.32 -4.38 -17.05
CA LEU A 24 -7.47 -4.53 -18.50
C LEU A 24 -6.70 -5.74 -19.04
N SER A 25 -5.48 -5.94 -18.55
CA SER A 25 -4.66 -7.10 -18.94
C SER A 25 -5.32 -8.41 -18.52
N GLU A 26 -5.89 -8.46 -17.32
CA GLU A 26 -6.58 -9.64 -16.79
C GLU A 26 -7.82 -9.99 -17.63
N ILE A 27 -8.64 -8.99 -18.00
CA ILE A 27 -9.79 -9.21 -18.91
C ILE A 27 -9.30 -9.76 -20.24
N ALA A 28 -8.30 -9.12 -20.85
CA ALA A 28 -7.76 -9.54 -22.15
C ALA A 28 -7.19 -10.97 -22.11
N ILE A 29 -6.46 -11.32 -21.05
CA ILE A 29 -5.91 -12.66 -20.85
C ILE A 29 -7.03 -13.69 -20.70
N LYS A 30 -8.03 -13.42 -19.84
CA LYS A 30 -9.16 -14.33 -19.63
C LYS A 30 -9.98 -14.56 -20.89
N ASP A 31 -10.27 -13.50 -21.64
CA ASP A 31 -11.00 -13.59 -22.91
C ASP A 31 -10.18 -14.34 -23.96
N PHE A 32 -8.89 -14.06 -24.06
CA PHE A 32 -8.00 -14.77 -24.98
C PHE A 32 -7.95 -16.27 -24.66
N LEU A 33 -7.71 -16.64 -23.41
CA LEU A 33 -7.66 -18.04 -22.98
C LEU A 33 -9.00 -18.75 -23.17
N LYS A 34 -10.12 -18.07 -22.90
CA LYS A 34 -11.47 -18.62 -23.15
C LYS A 34 -11.68 -18.93 -24.64
N ASN A 35 -11.31 -18.01 -25.52
CA ASN A 35 -11.48 -18.21 -26.96
C ASN A 35 -10.52 -19.29 -27.50
N LEU A 36 -9.27 -19.29 -27.03
CA LEU A 36 -8.28 -20.31 -27.35
C LEU A 36 -8.75 -21.71 -26.96
N ASN A 37 -9.31 -21.87 -25.76
CA ASN A 37 -9.80 -23.16 -25.25
C ASN A 37 -11.08 -23.65 -25.94
N ASN A 38 -11.88 -22.75 -26.50
CA ASN A 38 -13.10 -23.08 -27.23
C ASN A 38 -12.89 -23.24 -28.74
N ALA A 39 -11.68 -22.95 -29.25
CA ALA A 39 -11.37 -23.08 -30.66
C ALA A 39 -11.24 -24.56 -31.06
N GLU A 40 -11.70 -24.90 -32.28
CA GLU A 40 -11.55 -26.25 -32.83
C GLU A 40 -10.07 -26.64 -33.01
N SER A 41 -9.22 -25.67 -33.38
CA SER A 41 -7.76 -25.79 -33.38
C SER A 41 -7.14 -24.59 -32.65
N PRO A 42 -6.69 -24.76 -31.40
CA PRO A 42 -6.01 -23.71 -30.64
C PRO A 42 -4.78 -23.14 -31.35
N GLU A 43 -4.04 -23.96 -32.08
CA GLU A 43 -2.84 -23.54 -32.82
C GLU A 43 -3.19 -22.60 -33.97
N GLN A 44 -4.24 -22.92 -34.75
CA GLN A 44 -4.72 -22.05 -35.83
C GLN A 44 -5.26 -20.75 -35.27
N PHE A 45 -6.05 -20.80 -34.19
CA PHE A 45 -6.54 -19.59 -33.52
C PHE A 45 -5.39 -18.69 -33.06
N LEU A 46 -4.35 -19.27 -32.45
CA LEU A 46 -3.17 -18.52 -32.01
C LEU A 46 -2.41 -17.91 -33.20
N GLU A 47 -2.23 -18.66 -34.29
CA GLU A 47 -1.58 -18.17 -35.51
C GLU A 47 -2.34 -17.00 -36.13
N GLU A 48 -3.67 -17.10 -36.20
CA GLU A 48 -4.55 -16.03 -36.68
C GLU A 48 -4.42 -14.77 -35.82
N LYS A 49 -4.44 -14.91 -34.49
CA LYS A 49 -4.27 -13.77 -33.58
C LYS A 49 -2.88 -13.16 -33.63
N CYS A 50 -1.84 -13.99 -33.78
CA CYS A 50 -0.47 -13.53 -34.02
C CYS A 50 -0.39 -12.67 -35.29
N LYS A 51 -1.03 -13.11 -36.39
CA LYS A 51 -1.10 -12.36 -37.65
C LYS A 51 -1.91 -11.07 -37.51
N GLU A 52 -3.07 -11.12 -36.85
CA GLU A 52 -3.96 -9.97 -36.62
C GLU A 52 -3.25 -8.83 -35.88
N HIS A 53 -2.51 -9.18 -34.82
CA HIS A 53 -1.83 -8.20 -33.96
C HIS A 53 -0.37 -7.96 -34.35
N ASN A 54 0.15 -8.65 -35.38
CA ASN A 54 1.55 -8.59 -35.81
C ASN A 54 2.55 -8.85 -34.66
N ILE A 55 2.27 -9.90 -33.87
CA ILE A 55 3.10 -10.36 -32.76
C ILE A 55 3.34 -11.86 -32.88
N TRP A 56 4.43 -12.37 -32.31
CA TRP A 56 4.72 -13.80 -32.27
C TRP A 56 4.62 -14.33 -30.84
N VAL A 57 3.81 -15.37 -30.67
CA VAL A 57 3.59 -16.03 -29.38
C VAL A 57 3.68 -17.54 -29.61
N SER A 58 4.42 -18.23 -28.72
CA SER A 58 4.48 -19.69 -28.69
C SER A 58 3.41 -20.24 -27.73
N LEU A 59 2.69 -21.28 -28.16
CA LEU A 59 1.83 -22.04 -27.26
C LEU A 59 2.71 -22.94 -26.38
N ASP A 60 2.90 -22.57 -25.12
CA ASP A 60 3.55 -23.42 -24.14
C ASP A 60 2.48 -23.91 -23.15
N SER A 61 2.03 -25.15 -23.34
CA SER A 61 1.03 -25.80 -22.49
C SER A 61 1.55 -26.14 -21.08
N SER A 62 2.87 -26.04 -20.85
CA SER A 62 3.49 -26.27 -19.55
C SER A 62 3.62 -24.99 -18.72
N ASN A 63 3.22 -23.84 -19.25
CA ASN A 63 3.75 -22.56 -18.81
C ASN A 63 3.06 -21.99 -17.55
N PRO A 64 3.79 -21.82 -16.44
CA PRO A 64 3.30 -21.11 -15.25
C PRO A 64 3.33 -19.56 -15.42
N SER A 65 3.42 -19.04 -16.65
CA SER A 65 3.62 -17.61 -16.92
C SER A 65 2.54 -16.71 -16.34
N TYR A 66 1.30 -17.19 -16.20
CA TYR A 66 0.24 -16.41 -15.57
C TYR A 66 0.61 -16.01 -14.13
N ASN A 67 1.03 -16.98 -13.32
CA ASN A 67 1.51 -16.74 -11.96
C ASN A 67 2.72 -15.77 -11.96
N GLN A 68 3.66 -15.90 -12.93
CA GLN A 68 4.79 -14.98 -13.04
C GLN A 68 4.37 -13.54 -13.35
N SER A 69 3.37 -13.33 -14.20
CA SER A 69 2.81 -12.00 -14.48
C SER A 69 2.20 -11.39 -13.21
N ILE A 70 1.42 -12.18 -12.46
CA ILE A 70 0.85 -11.74 -11.19
C ILE A 70 1.95 -11.40 -10.17
N LEU A 71 2.98 -12.22 -10.02
CA LEU A 71 4.13 -11.92 -9.15
C LEU A 71 4.85 -10.63 -9.58
N GLY A 72 4.91 -10.36 -10.89
CA GLY A 72 5.38 -9.08 -11.43
C GLY A 72 4.52 -7.90 -10.98
N TYR A 73 3.19 -8.04 -11.02
CA TYR A 73 2.27 -7.02 -10.52
C TYR A 73 2.36 -6.82 -8.99
N ILE A 74 2.44 -7.91 -8.21
CA ILE A 74 2.71 -7.85 -6.77
C ILE A 74 4.02 -7.11 -6.48
N SER A 75 5.07 -7.37 -7.27
CA SER A 75 6.33 -6.65 -7.16
C SER A 75 6.17 -5.15 -7.42
N GLY A 76 5.37 -4.75 -8.42
CA GLY A 76 5.08 -3.34 -8.68
C GLY A 76 4.34 -2.66 -7.52
N VAL A 77 3.32 -3.32 -6.94
CA VAL A 77 2.60 -2.83 -5.74
C VAL A 77 3.57 -2.63 -4.57
N TYR A 78 4.46 -3.59 -4.33
CA TYR A 78 5.48 -3.45 -3.28
C TYR A 78 6.38 -2.23 -3.50
N HIS A 79 6.86 -2.00 -4.74
CA HIS A 79 7.70 -0.84 -5.05
C HIS A 79 6.96 0.48 -4.83
N LEU A 80 5.68 0.57 -5.22
CA LEU A 80 4.86 1.76 -4.98
C LEU A 80 4.66 2.02 -3.48
N PHE A 81 4.40 0.97 -2.70
CA PHE A 81 4.29 1.10 -1.25
C PHE A 81 5.63 1.49 -0.59
N GLU A 82 6.75 0.96 -1.09
CA GLU A 82 8.07 1.34 -0.62
C GLU A 82 8.40 2.82 -0.93
N ALA A 83 8.03 3.30 -2.11
CA ALA A 83 8.13 4.71 -2.48
C ALA A 83 7.29 5.58 -1.53
N PHE A 84 6.07 5.16 -1.20
CA PHE A 84 5.24 5.82 -0.18
C PHE A 84 5.98 5.96 1.16
N LEU A 85 6.65 4.91 1.65
CA LEU A 85 7.37 4.97 2.94
C LEU A 85 8.53 5.98 2.90
N TYR A 86 9.23 6.09 1.76
CA TYR A 86 10.27 7.10 1.57
C TYR A 86 9.71 8.52 1.49
N GLU A 87 8.69 8.73 0.65
CA GLU A 87 8.06 10.04 0.49
C GLU A 87 7.45 10.53 1.81
N MET A 88 6.77 9.64 2.54
CA MET A 88 6.20 9.95 3.86
C MET A 88 7.29 10.32 4.86
N LYS A 89 8.41 9.60 4.89
CA LYS A 89 9.55 9.94 5.74
C LYS A 89 10.08 11.35 5.45
N GLU A 90 10.29 11.69 4.18
CA GLU A 90 10.79 13.03 3.81
C GLU A 90 9.75 14.11 4.13
N GLU A 91 8.47 13.84 3.91
CA GLU A 91 7.38 14.75 4.29
C GLU A 91 7.30 14.94 5.81
N TYR A 92 7.42 13.88 6.60
CA TYR A 92 7.49 13.93 8.06
C TYR A 92 8.65 14.82 8.52
N LYS A 93 9.85 14.62 7.94
CA LYS A 93 11.04 15.42 8.25
C LYS A 93 10.84 16.91 7.97
N LEU A 94 10.16 17.25 6.88
CA LEU A 94 9.82 18.64 6.57
C LEU A 94 8.83 19.23 7.59
N LEU A 95 7.89 18.44 8.08
CA LEU A 95 6.88 18.89 9.05
C LEU A 95 7.41 19.00 10.49
N THR A 96 8.53 18.34 10.79
CA THR A 96 9.09 18.22 12.14
C THR A 96 10.43 18.93 12.34
N ASP A 97 10.79 19.83 11.42
CA ASP A 97 12.04 20.60 11.47
C ASP A 97 13.30 19.71 11.49
N GLY A 98 13.32 18.69 10.61
CA GLY A 98 14.48 17.86 10.39
C GLY A 98 14.54 16.57 11.19
N GLU A 99 13.52 16.25 12.00
CA GLU A 99 13.44 14.94 12.63
C GLU A 99 13.31 13.84 11.57
N SER A 100 14.25 12.88 11.58
CA SER A 100 14.39 11.91 10.50
C SER A 100 14.30 10.49 11.02
N ILE A 101 13.62 9.65 10.23
CA ILE A 101 13.58 8.20 10.42
C ILE A 101 14.74 7.59 9.64
N ASN A 102 15.65 6.90 10.32
CA ASN A 102 16.82 6.32 9.66
C ASN A 102 16.49 4.94 9.12
N PHE A 103 16.55 4.79 7.79
CA PHE A 103 16.38 3.50 7.16
C PHE A 103 17.69 2.73 7.08
N ASN A 104 17.68 1.46 7.48
CA ASN A 104 18.78 0.51 7.35
C ASN A 104 18.34 -0.76 6.59
N THR A 105 19.27 -1.69 6.38
CA THR A 105 19.06 -2.94 5.65
C THR A 105 18.71 -4.13 6.53
N GLU A 106 18.70 -3.98 7.86
CA GLU A 106 18.53 -5.10 8.80
C GLU A 106 17.07 -5.55 8.92
N THR A 107 16.12 -4.64 8.67
CA THR A 107 14.69 -4.88 8.78
C THR A 107 13.92 -4.21 7.64
N THR A 108 12.67 -4.59 7.42
CA THR A 108 11.82 -3.93 6.40
C THR A 108 11.56 -2.48 6.79
N LYS A 109 11.42 -1.60 5.78
CA LYS A 109 11.11 -0.18 6.02
C LYS A 109 9.80 0.01 6.78
N LEU A 110 8.82 -0.85 6.52
CA LEU A 110 7.56 -0.89 7.28
C LEU A 110 7.82 -1.10 8.78
N ASN A 111 8.62 -2.12 9.13
CA ASN A 111 8.95 -2.40 10.53
C ASN A 111 9.75 -1.26 11.17
N GLN A 112 10.60 -0.58 10.41
CA GLN A 112 11.33 0.59 10.90
C GLN A 112 10.42 1.78 11.19
N ILE A 113 9.44 2.07 10.31
CA ILE A 113 8.39 3.09 10.56
C ILE A 113 7.59 2.72 11.81
N ILE A 114 7.11 1.48 11.91
CA ILE A 114 6.30 1.02 13.05
C ILE A 114 7.09 1.13 14.35
N ASN A 115 8.33 0.66 14.39
CA ASN A 115 9.15 0.70 15.60
C ASN A 115 9.47 2.14 16.03
N TYR A 116 9.77 3.02 15.07
CA TYR A 116 10.01 4.44 15.34
C TYR A 116 8.80 5.09 16.00
N PHE A 117 7.60 4.99 15.41
CA PHE A 117 6.40 5.62 15.97
C PHE A 117 5.89 4.91 17.24
N LYS A 118 6.17 3.61 17.40
CA LYS A 118 5.94 2.90 18.67
C LYS A 118 6.75 3.51 19.81
N SER A 119 8.03 3.82 19.57
CA SER A 119 8.90 4.46 20.57
C SER A 119 8.44 5.87 20.94
N LYS A 120 7.65 6.52 20.07
CA LYS A 120 6.99 7.81 20.30
C LYS A 120 5.64 7.69 21.02
N GLY A 121 5.21 6.47 21.37
CA GLY A 121 3.92 6.24 22.03
C GLY A 121 2.71 6.44 21.12
N ARG A 122 2.89 6.43 19.79
CA ARG A 122 1.78 6.59 18.82
C ARG A 122 0.92 5.35 18.67
N PHE A 123 1.43 4.19 19.12
CA PHE A 123 0.66 2.95 19.12
C PHE A 123 0.33 2.54 20.56
N ASN A 124 -0.94 2.26 20.81
CA ASN A 124 -1.49 1.84 22.10
C ASN A 124 -2.56 0.75 21.88
N ASN A 125 -3.32 0.38 22.92
CA ASN A 125 -4.33 -0.69 22.82
C ASN A 125 -5.54 -0.33 21.94
N VAL A 126 -5.77 0.97 21.70
CA VAL A 126 -6.86 1.51 20.87
C VAL A 126 -6.33 1.88 19.48
N ASP A 127 -5.17 2.54 19.43
CA ASP A 127 -4.51 3.00 18.22
C ASP A 127 -3.41 2.02 17.80
N TYR A 128 -3.72 1.11 16.88
CA TYR A 128 -2.74 0.14 16.39
C TYR A 128 -2.95 -0.20 14.91
N ILE A 129 -1.90 -0.75 14.30
CA ILE A 129 -1.98 -1.37 12.98
C ILE A 129 -2.35 -2.84 13.20
N GLN A 130 -3.45 -3.27 12.58
CA GLN A 130 -3.97 -4.62 12.74
C GLN A 130 -2.96 -5.66 12.24
N PHE A 131 -2.81 -6.77 12.97
CA PHE A 131 -1.81 -7.80 12.64
C PHE A 131 -2.01 -8.41 11.26
N TYR A 132 -3.25 -8.63 10.83
CA TYR A 132 -3.52 -9.18 9.50
C TYR A 132 -2.93 -8.31 8.37
N LEU A 133 -2.90 -6.98 8.53
CA LEU A 133 -2.28 -6.09 7.55
C LEU A 133 -0.78 -6.36 7.43
N ILE A 134 -0.11 -6.56 8.58
CA ILE A 134 1.33 -6.79 8.64
C ILE A 134 1.66 -8.19 8.10
N ASP A 135 0.96 -9.22 8.57
CA ASP A 135 1.24 -10.62 8.20
C ASP A 135 1.01 -10.85 6.69
N ILE A 136 -0.08 -10.31 6.13
CA ILE A 136 -0.36 -10.41 4.69
C ILE A 136 0.68 -9.60 3.88
N PHE A 137 1.05 -8.39 4.33
CA PHE A 137 2.08 -7.61 3.66
C PHE A 137 3.44 -8.33 3.66
N GLU A 138 3.85 -8.90 4.79
CA GLU A 138 5.11 -9.63 4.90
C GLU A 138 5.13 -10.89 4.03
N TYR A 139 4.00 -11.57 3.87
CA TYR A 139 3.86 -12.68 2.94
C TYR A 139 4.11 -12.25 1.49
N TYR A 140 3.41 -11.23 0.99
CA TYR A 140 3.58 -10.76 -0.39
C TYR A 140 4.94 -10.10 -0.64
N HIS A 141 5.52 -9.43 0.36
CA HIS A 141 6.91 -8.98 0.30
C HIS A 141 7.86 -10.15 0.06
N LEU A 142 7.66 -11.28 0.75
CA LEU A 142 8.50 -12.44 0.58
C LEU A 142 8.33 -13.09 -0.81
N LEU A 143 7.11 -13.09 -1.36
CA LEU A 143 6.88 -13.50 -2.76
C LEU A 143 7.64 -12.61 -3.75
N ARG A 144 7.66 -11.29 -3.53
CA ARG A 144 8.45 -10.36 -4.36
C ARG A 144 9.94 -10.67 -4.31
N ILE A 145 10.48 -10.99 -3.13
CA ILE A 145 11.90 -11.39 -3.00
C ILE A 145 12.13 -12.68 -3.76
N TYR A 146 11.27 -13.69 -3.60
CA TYR A 146 11.39 -14.97 -4.31
C TYR A 146 11.34 -14.80 -5.83
N PHE A 147 10.39 -14.00 -6.33
CA PHE A 147 10.26 -13.68 -7.75
C PHE A 147 11.53 -13.04 -8.31
N SER A 148 12.13 -12.09 -7.59
CA SER A 148 13.32 -11.37 -8.02
C SER A 148 14.61 -12.19 -7.85
N HIS A 149 14.67 -13.00 -6.79
CA HIS A 149 15.87 -13.68 -6.32
C HIS A 149 15.53 -15.08 -5.76
N LYS A 150 15.17 -16.03 -6.63
CA LYS A 150 14.75 -17.41 -6.26
C LYS A 150 15.72 -18.17 -5.33
N LYS A 151 16.99 -17.76 -5.25
CA LYS A 151 18.02 -18.40 -4.40
C LYS A 151 18.13 -17.79 -2.99
N THR A 152 17.52 -16.64 -2.75
CA THR A 152 17.67 -15.88 -1.50
C THR A 152 16.66 -16.29 -0.44
N VAL A 153 15.54 -16.89 -0.84
CA VAL A 153 14.44 -17.27 0.06
C VAL A 153 14.07 -18.73 -0.18
N SER A 154 13.96 -19.49 0.90
CA SER A 154 13.52 -20.88 0.86
C SER A 154 12.00 -20.99 0.73
N ILE A 155 11.53 -22.06 0.09
CA ILE A 155 10.10 -22.37 -0.02
C ILE A 155 9.45 -22.52 1.37
N ASN A 156 10.20 -23.07 2.35
CA ASN A 156 9.72 -23.20 3.73
C ASN A 156 9.48 -21.84 4.39
N GLU A 157 10.33 -20.83 4.15
CA GLU A 157 10.09 -19.48 4.67
C GLU A 157 8.83 -18.86 4.08
N ILE A 158 8.60 -19.05 2.78
CA ILE A 158 7.38 -18.59 2.09
C ILE A 158 6.16 -19.27 2.70
N LYS A 159 6.20 -20.59 2.87
CA LYS A 159 5.12 -21.36 3.49
C LYS A 159 4.81 -20.89 4.91
N ASN A 160 5.84 -20.68 5.74
CA ASN A 160 5.65 -20.19 7.11
C ASN A 160 5.02 -18.79 7.15
N LYS A 161 5.35 -17.91 6.20
CA LYS A 161 4.72 -16.58 6.09
C LYS A 161 3.29 -16.67 5.55
N TRP A 162 3.04 -17.54 4.59
CA TRP A 162 1.69 -17.83 4.10
C TRP A 162 0.80 -18.35 5.22
N GLU A 163 1.25 -19.33 6.02
CA GLU A 163 0.47 -19.86 7.14
C GLU A 163 0.05 -18.77 8.14
N LYS A 164 0.97 -17.82 8.43
CA LYS A 164 0.65 -16.66 9.29
C LYS A 164 -0.37 -15.72 8.66
N ALA A 165 -0.21 -15.41 7.38
CA ALA A 165 -1.17 -14.57 6.66
C ALA A 165 -2.54 -15.25 6.56
N ASN A 166 -2.57 -16.56 6.32
CA ASN A 166 -3.77 -17.34 6.08
C ASN A 166 -4.59 -17.59 7.37
N VAL A 167 -4.00 -17.46 8.56
CA VAL A 167 -4.74 -17.46 9.83
C VAL A 167 -5.81 -16.36 9.88
N HIS A 168 -5.62 -15.28 9.12
CA HIS A 168 -6.56 -14.16 9.05
C HIS A 168 -7.62 -14.32 7.96
N SER A 169 -7.52 -15.35 7.12
CA SER A 169 -8.44 -15.64 6.03
C SER A 169 -9.79 -16.10 6.56
N ASN A 170 -10.75 -15.17 6.61
CA ASN A 170 -12.11 -15.43 7.10
C ASN A 170 -13.15 -14.66 6.26
N GLU A 171 -14.44 -14.96 6.48
CA GLU A 171 -15.55 -14.34 5.75
C GLU A 171 -15.57 -12.81 5.89
N GLU A 172 -15.14 -12.26 7.03
CA GLU A 172 -15.09 -10.81 7.25
C GLU A 172 -14.01 -10.16 6.36
N LEU A 173 -12.81 -10.72 6.30
CA LEU A 173 -11.73 -10.26 5.43
C LEU A 173 -12.14 -10.33 3.95
N TYR A 174 -12.76 -11.45 3.57
CA TYR A 174 -13.24 -11.70 2.21
C TYR A 174 -14.32 -10.71 1.80
N ALA A 175 -15.31 -10.47 2.67
CA ALA A 175 -16.35 -9.48 2.42
C ALA A 175 -15.77 -8.05 2.35
N LYS A 176 -14.84 -7.73 3.25
CA LYS A 176 -14.18 -6.41 3.31
C LYS A 176 -13.46 -6.07 2.01
N TYR A 177 -12.68 -7.01 1.48
CA TYR A 177 -11.90 -6.79 0.26
C TYR A 177 -12.52 -7.39 -1.00
N ARG A 178 -13.74 -7.94 -0.93
CA ARG A 178 -14.43 -8.53 -2.09
C ARG A 178 -13.60 -9.58 -2.82
N ILE A 179 -12.94 -10.44 -2.06
CA ILE A 179 -12.15 -11.59 -2.54
C ILE A 179 -12.79 -12.89 -2.06
N ASN A 180 -12.41 -14.02 -2.66
CA ASN A 180 -13.00 -15.31 -2.34
C ASN A 180 -12.03 -16.23 -1.60
N ASN A 181 -10.75 -16.24 -1.99
CA ASN A 181 -9.81 -17.26 -1.51
C ASN A 181 -8.34 -16.83 -1.59
N SER A 182 -8.03 -15.59 -1.23
CA SER A 182 -6.65 -15.10 -1.08
C SER A 182 -6.37 -14.69 0.37
N PRO A 183 -5.13 -14.81 0.89
CA PRO A 183 -3.89 -15.16 0.18
C PRO A 183 -3.73 -16.65 -0.19
N LYS A 184 -3.32 -16.93 -1.43
CA LYS A 184 -3.07 -18.29 -1.94
C LYS A 184 -1.64 -18.76 -1.68
N GLU A 185 -1.36 -20.05 -1.86
CA GLU A 185 0.03 -20.54 -1.84
C GLU A 185 0.83 -20.08 -3.07
N LEU A 186 2.16 -20.09 -2.99
CA LEU A 186 3.08 -19.58 -4.03
C LEU A 186 2.73 -20.03 -5.46
N ASN A 187 2.36 -21.29 -5.65
CA ASN A 187 2.08 -21.84 -6.99
C ASN A 187 0.67 -21.53 -7.49
N GLU A 188 -0.20 -21.02 -6.63
CA GLU A 188 -1.62 -20.77 -6.89
C GLU A 188 -1.94 -19.27 -6.96
N VAL A 189 -0.96 -18.40 -6.69
CA VAL A 189 -1.07 -16.94 -6.77
C VAL A 189 -1.72 -16.50 -8.09
N ASP A 190 -2.78 -15.70 -7.98
CA ASP A 190 -3.58 -15.22 -9.11
C ASP A 190 -3.96 -13.74 -8.96
N PHE A 191 -4.84 -13.25 -9.84
CA PHE A 191 -5.29 -11.86 -9.80
C PHE A 191 -5.94 -11.44 -8.47
N GLU A 192 -6.61 -12.33 -7.71
CA GLU A 192 -7.17 -11.95 -6.40
C GLU A 192 -6.06 -11.64 -5.39
N ASP A 193 -4.91 -12.31 -5.48
CA ASP A 193 -3.74 -12.01 -4.63
C ASP A 193 -3.14 -10.63 -4.93
N TYR A 194 -3.05 -10.27 -6.22
CA TYR A 194 -2.68 -8.91 -6.63
C TYR A 194 -3.65 -7.88 -6.04
N PHE A 195 -4.95 -8.14 -6.16
CA PHE A 195 -5.98 -7.23 -5.68
C PHE A 195 -5.93 -7.08 -4.16
N LEU A 196 -5.86 -8.19 -3.43
CA LEU A 196 -5.73 -8.20 -1.97
C LEU A 196 -4.49 -7.42 -1.54
N PHE A 197 -3.33 -7.67 -2.14
CA PHE A 197 -2.11 -6.98 -1.74
C PHE A 197 -2.20 -5.46 -1.96
N THR A 198 -2.82 -5.04 -3.07
CA THR A 198 -3.10 -3.63 -3.33
C THR A 198 -3.98 -3.01 -2.25
N GLN A 199 -5.06 -3.69 -1.82
CA GLN A 199 -5.92 -3.20 -0.74
C GLN A 199 -5.18 -3.11 0.60
N ILE A 200 -4.36 -4.13 0.92
CA ILE A 200 -3.54 -4.14 2.13
C ILE A 200 -2.56 -2.96 2.15
N CYS A 201 -1.88 -2.67 1.04
CA CYS A 201 -1.01 -1.50 0.92
C CYS A 201 -1.76 -0.17 1.09
N LYS A 202 -2.96 -0.05 0.50
CA LYS A 202 -3.83 1.14 0.65
C LYS A 202 -4.23 1.34 2.12
N GLU A 203 -4.65 0.28 2.81
CA GLU A 203 -5.06 0.36 4.22
C GLU A 203 -3.88 0.59 5.16
N LEU A 204 -2.75 -0.10 4.95
CA LEU A 204 -1.52 0.15 5.72
C LEU A 204 -1.07 1.60 5.61
N ALA A 205 -1.01 2.14 4.39
CA ALA A 205 -0.58 3.52 4.17
C ALA A 205 -1.53 4.54 4.83
N LEU A 206 -2.84 4.25 4.82
CA LEU A 206 -3.82 5.07 5.52
C LEU A 206 -3.64 5.01 7.04
N ARG A 207 -3.46 3.81 7.61
CA ARG A 207 -3.25 3.60 9.04
C ARG A 207 -1.96 4.27 9.51
N ILE A 208 -0.86 4.09 8.78
CA ILE A 208 0.41 4.77 9.02
C ILE A 208 0.20 6.29 8.97
N SER A 209 -0.46 6.82 7.94
CA SER A 209 -0.67 8.26 7.84
C SER A 209 -1.49 8.83 9.01
N SER A 210 -2.53 8.09 9.43
CA SER A 210 -3.47 8.55 10.47
C SER A 210 -2.89 8.44 11.88
N LEU A 211 -2.02 7.46 12.13
CA LEU A 211 -1.43 7.21 13.45
C LEU A 211 -0.07 7.89 13.63
N CYS A 212 0.68 8.07 12.54
CA CYS A 212 2.04 8.57 12.54
C CYS A 212 2.13 10.05 12.13
N TYR A 213 1.18 10.88 12.53
CA TYR A 213 1.21 12.32 12.28
C TYR A 213 2.19 13.03 13.24
N PRO A 214 2.74 14.21 12.88
CA PRO A 214 3.66 14.96 13.73
C PRO A 214 3.04 15.40 15.07
N ASP A 215 3.86 15.59 16.10
CA ASP A 215 3.42 16.23 17.34
C ASP A 215 2.98 17.70 17.08
N PRO A 216 2.00 18.24 17.83
CA PRO A 216 1.51 19.61 17.62
C PRO A 216 2.60 20.68 17.62
N ASP A 217 3.56 20.59 18.54
CA ASP A 217 4.68 21.53 18.69
C ASP A 217 5.61 21.48 17.48
N LYS A 218 5.88 20.27 16.98
CA LYS A 218 6.70 20.06 15.77
C LYS A 218 6.00 20.59 14.53
N LEU A 219 4.73 20.25 14.36
CA LEU A 219 3.93 20.71 13.24
C LEU A 219 3.83 22.25 13.22
N ALA A 220 3.68 22.89 14.39
CA ALA A 220 3.63 24.34 14.52
C ALA A 220 4.86 25.06 13.93
N ILE A 221 6.05 24.44 13.98
CA ILE A 221 7.28 25.01 13.39
C ILE A 221 7.09 25.25 11.89
N SER A 222 6.56 24.25 11.17
CA SER A 222 6.27 24.35 9.73
C SER A 222 5.14 25.33 9.40
N LEU A 223 4.33 25.71 10.40
CA LEU A 223 3.15 26.55 10.27
C LEU A 223 3.35 27.98 10.80
N LYS A 224 4.58 28.36 11.20
CA LYS A 224 4.91 29.72 11.70
C LYS A 224 4.50 30.86 10.77
N ARG A 225 4.30 30.60 9.47
CA ARG A 225 3.76 31.59 8.49
C ARG A 225 2.36 32.12 8.84
N PHE A 226 1.62 31.45 9.72
CA PHE A 226 0.32 31.91 10.21
C PHE A 226 0.44 32.89 11.40
N LYS A 227 1.64 33.18 11.93
CA LYS A 227 1.85 34.21 12.97
C LYS A 227 1.41 35.62 12.58
N LYS A 228 1.33 35.89 11.28
CA LYS A 228 0.97 37.22 10.75
C LYS A 228 -0.47 37.64 11.01
N TYR A 229 -1.32 36.75 11.51
CA TYR A 229 -2.70 37.06 11.86
C TYR A 229 -2.76 37.38 13.36
N GLU A 230 -3.53 38.40 13.74
CA GLU A 230 -3.55 38.91 15.12
C GLU A 230 -4.55 38.16 16.02
N ASN A 231 -5.51 37.44 15.43
CA ASN A 231 -6.62 36.80 16.14
C ASN A 231 -6.50 35.28 16.17
N GLU A 232 -6.54 34.69 17.38
CA GLU A 232 -6.55 33.23 17.62
C GLU A 232 -7.60 32.51 16.78
N SER A 233 -8.84 33.03 16.74
CA SER A 233 -9.94 32.41 15.99
C SER A 233 -9.64 32.38 14.48
N GLU A 234 -9.01 33.42 13.95
CA GLU A 234 -8.63 33.48 12.55
C GLU A 234 -7.47 32.51 12.24
N ILE A 235 -6.46 32.44 13.12
CA ILE A 235 -5.35 31.49 12.97
C ILE A 235 -5.87 30.06 12.96
N ILE A 236 -6.66 29.67 13.97
CA ILE A 236 -7.22 28.31 14.08
C ILE A 236 -8.04 27.96 12.84
N LYS A 237 -8.90 28.86 12.36
CA LYS A 237 -9.69 28.64 11.14
C LYS A 237 -8.81 28.42 9.91
N ARG A 238 -7.73 29.19 9.77
CA ARG A 238 -6.80 29.04 8.63
C ARG A 238 -5.94 27.78 8.73
N LEU A 239 -5.51 27.40 9.94
CA LEU A 239 -4.83 26.13 10.19
C LEU A 239 -5.72 24.95 9.80
N GLU A 240 -6.98 24.98 10.21
CA GLU A 240 -7.96 23.95 9.86
C GLU A 240 -8.15 23.84 8.34
N ILE A 241 -8.37 24.95 7.64
CA ILE A 241 -8.50 24.96 6.17
C ILE A 241 -7.23 24.41 5.51
N TYR A 242 -6.06 24.82 6.00
CA TYR A 242 -4.79 24.36 5.46
C TYR A 242 -4.58 22.85 5.66
N LEU A 243 -4.78 22.36 6.88
CA LEU A 243 -4.62 20.94 7.21
C LEU A 243 -5.66 20.07 6.49
N LEU A 244 -6.89 20.56 6.34
CA LEU A 244 -7.92 19.90 5.54
C LEU A 244 -7.50 19.78 4.06
N ASN A 245 -7.05 20.87 3.45
CA ASN A 245 -6.71 20.88 2.03
C ASN A 245 -5.45 20.06 1.73
N GLU A 246 -4.38 20.29 2.49
CA GLU A 246 -3.09 19.64 2.23
C GLU A 246 -3.07 18.19 2.73
N TYR A 247 -3.59 17.95 3.93
CA TYR A 247 -3.45 16.68 4.66
C TYR A 247 -4.76 15.92 4.87
N ALA A 248 -5.87 16.38 4.28
CA ALA A 248 -7.19 15.80 4.47
C ALA A 248 -7.54 15.60 5.96
N PHE A 249 -7.10 16.54 6.80
CA PHE A 249 -7.35 16.51 8.24
C PHE A 249 -8.86 16.59 8.51
N VAL A 250 -9.45 15.51 9.00
CA VAL A 250 -10.87 15.45 9.41
C VAL A 250 -10.96 15.32 10.92
N LYS A 251 -11.75 16.22 11.52
CA LYS A 251 -12.13 16.17 12.94
C LYS A 251 -13.17 15.07 13.12
N GLU A 252 -12.89 14.12 13.99
CA GLU A 252 -13.83 13.09 14.43
C GLU A 252 -14.40 13.43 15.80
N ASP A 253 -13.63 14.08 16.71
CA ASP A 253 -14.06 14.34 18.10
C ASP A 253 -13.54 15.67 18.70
N ASP A 254 -13.99 16.01 19.92
CA ASP A 254 -13.51 17.20 20.67
C ASP A 254 -11.99 17.18 20.95
N TYR A 255 -11.36 16.00 20.93
CA TYR A 255 -9.90 15.87 20.97
C TYR A 255 -9.22 16.66 19.84
N ASP A 256 -9.83 16.75 18.67
CA ASP A 256 -9.24 17.42 17.50
C ASP A 256 -9.27 18.95 17.62
N LYS A 257 -10.19 19.51 18.42
CA LYS A 257 -10.14 20.94 18.79
C LYS A 257 -8.95 21.23 19.70
N SER A 258 -8.64 20.30 20.62
CA SER A 258 -7.48 20.43 21.51
C SER A 258 -6.16 20.36 20.73
N PHE A 259 -6.10 19.53 19.67
CA PHE A 259 -4.95 19.43 18.78
C PHE A 259 -4.64 20.74 18.05
N LEU A 260 -5.63 21.33 17.38
CA LEU A 260 -5.45 22.63 16.69
C LEU A 260 -5.08 23.75 17.66
N LYS A 261 -5.66 23.74 18.86
CA LYS A 261 -5.32 24.71 19.92
C LYS A 261 -3.87 24.52 20.39
N SER A 262 -3.42 23.27 20.55
CA SER A 262 -2.03 22.98 20.92
C SER A 262 -1.06 23.45 19.84
N ILE A 263 -1.35 23.23 18.55
CA ILE A 263 -0.55 23.81 17.45
C ILE A 263 -0.48 25.34 17.59
N PHE A 264 -1.63 26.00 17.78
CA PHE A 264 -1.69 27.45 17.93
C PHE A 264 -0.81 27.95 19.09
N THR A 265 -0.82 27.27 20.25
CA THR A 265 0.04 27.67 21.38
C THR A 265 1.54 27.60 21.09
N HIS A 266 1.96 26.88 20.05
CA HIS A 266 3.35 26.74 19.61
C HIS A 266 3.69 27.56 18.36
N ILE A 267 2.70 28.20 17.72
CA ILE A 267 2.90 29.21 16.67
C ILE A 267 3.21 30.51 17.42
#